data_AF-A0A150U3J5-F1
#
_entry.id   AF-A0A150U3J5-F1
#
_cell.length_a   1.000
_cell.length_b   1.000
_cell.length_c   1.000
_cell.angle_alpha   90.00
_cell.angle_beta   90.00
_cell.angle_gamma   90.00
#
_symmetry.space_group_name_H-M   'P 1'
#
loop_
_entity.id
_entity.type
_entity.pdbx_description
1 polymer ?
#
loop_
_entity_poly.entity_id
_entity_poly.type
_entity_poly.pdbx_seq_one_letter_code
_entity_poly.pdbx_strand_id
1 'polypeptide(L)'
;MLQRSSRSERPHGPQRAAAHAAPAGVPDTSRAPPALPSLILAALIGSSLLGCGLGGPASFPAASELPDDRRRPDGVAIDLASVPPRPANQADVTDSVVTLRTPLGVGLALDVVAELFKRIIAEDSEALGELLTRDALAIHTGSGGSGQPPSAGLFWEQRFRRLEYGKLAGEPVYRESELQIFRAEDVLATPQHPAIQPETLDDQDIVIRVPIMTARIAADRLLGDEIVVWLRRDGPRFKIYRLLEDFQLQ
;
A
#
# COMPACT_ATOMS: atom_id res chain seq x y z
N MET A 1 -58.30 29.74 11.32
CA MET A 1 -59.35 29.58 10.29
C MET A 1 -59.08 30.65 9.24
N LEU A 2 -58.72 30.39 7.99
CA LEU A 2 -59.29 29.48 6.99
C LEU A 2 -58.21 28.98 6.02
N GLN A 3 -58.37 27.72 5.61
CA GLN A 3 -57.69 27.06 4.50
C GLN A 3 -57.90 27.79 3.17
N ARG A 4 -56.87 27.79 2.31
CA ARG A 4 -57.08 27.71 0.85
C ARG A 4 -56.07 26.78 0.21
N SER A 5 -56.63 25.92 -0.63
CA SER A 5 -56.04 24.78 -1.29
C SER A 5 -55.70 25.11 -2.75
N SER A 6 -54.73 24.36 -3.29
CA SER A 6 -54.65 23.87 -4.68
C SER A 6 -54.30 24.80 -5.84
N ARG A 7 -53.11 24.54 -6.45
CA ARG A 7 -52.82 24.32 -7.90
C ARG A 7 -51.28 24.31 -8.03
N SER A 8 -50.56 23.24 -8.37
CA SER A 8 -50.62 22.23 -9.44
C SER A 8 -50.58 22.82 -10.85
N GLU A 9 -49.39 23.21 -11.32
CA GLU A 9 -49.03 23.17 -12.74
C GLU A 9 -47.57 22.70 -12.88
N ARG A 10 -47.38 21.57 -13.57
CA ARG A 10 -46.10 21.07 -14.06
C ARG A 10 -45.82 21.69 -15.43
N PRO A 11 -44.60 22.14 -15.74
CA PRO A 11 -44.17 22.30 -17.12
C PRO A 11 -43.47 21.03 -17.61
N HIS A 12 -44.04 20.40 -18.64
CA HIS A 12 -43.35 19.46 -19.51
C HIS A 12 -42.36 20.24 -20.40
N GLY A 13 -41.06 20.02 -20.20
CA GLY A 13 -40.01 20.43 -21.13
C GLY A 13 -39.69 19.29 -22.11
N PRO A 14 -39.46 19.59 -23.41
CA PRO A 14 -39.25 18.57 -24.43
C PRO A 14 -37.84 17.95 -24.36
N GLN A 15 -37.81 16.61 -24.42
CA GLN A 15 -36.61 15.81 -24.67
C GLN A 15 -36.05 16.13 -26.06
N ARG A 16 -34.88 16.76 -26.12
CA ARG A 16 -34.05 16.81 -27.33
C ARG A 16 -33.12 15.60 -27.35
N ALA A 17 -33.40 14.71 -28.29
CA ALA A 17 -32.49 13.66 -28.72
C ALA A 17 -31.23 14.29 -29.33
N ALA A 18 -30.08 14.05 -28.72
CA ALA A 18 -28.78 14.28 -29.34
C ALA A 18 -28.20 12.92 -29.71
N ALA A 19 -28.20 12.64 -31.01
CA ALA A 19 -27.43 11.56 -31.61
C ALA A 19 -25.94 11.89 -31.46
N HIS A 20 -25.18 11.05 -30.75
CA HIS A 20 -23.73 11.06 -30.83
C HIS A 20 -23.24 9.87 -31.65
N ALA A 21 -22.50 10.23 -32.70
CA ALA A 21 -21.81 9.37 -33.62
C ALA A 21 -20.72 8.54 -32.93
N ALA A 22 -20.49 7.36 -33.51
CA ALA A 22 -19.40 6.45 -33.19
C ALA A 22 -18.01 7.05 -33.48
N PRO A 23 -16.97 6.55 -32.80
CA PRO A 23 -15.65 6.44 -33.39
C PRO A 23 -15.30 4.99 -33.70
N ALA A 24 -14.56 4.87 -34.80
CA ALA A 24 -14.01 3.66 -35.38
C ALA A 24 -12.91 3.02 -34.52
N GLY A 25 -12.88 1.69 -34.56
CA GLY A 25 -11.66 0.92 -34.83
C GLY A 25 -10.72 0.65 -33.67
N VAL A 26 -10.64 -0.62 -33.27
CA VAL A 26 -9.35 -1.28 -32.98
C VAL A 26 -9.44 -2.73 -33.50
N PRO A 27 -8.53 -3.17 -34.39
CA PRO A 27 -8.40 -4.57 -34.77
C PRO A 27 -7.77 -5.40 -33.66
N ASP A 28 -8.46 -6.48 -33.32
CA ASP A 28 -8.06 -7.51 -32.37
C ASP A 28 -6.79 -8.25 -32.88
N THR A 29 -5.64 -7.94 -32.27
CA THR A 29 -4.39 -8.64 -32.52
C THR A 29 -3.69 -8.94 -31.20
N SER A 30 -4.08 -10.05 -30.57
CA SER A 30 -3.27 -10.76 -29.56
C SER A 30 -3.61 -12.24 -29.66
N ARG A 31 -2.95 -12.99 -30.56
CA ARG A 31 -1.66 -13.66 -30.33
C ARG A 31 -1.71 -14.65 -29.16
N ALA A 32 -2.24 -15.84 -29.43
CA ALA A 32 -1.91 -17.04 -28.65
C ALA A 32 -0.73 -17.76 -29.33
N PRO A 33 0.42 -17.96 -28.67
CA PRO A 33 1.41 -18.92 -29.14
C PRO A 33 0.93 -20.35 -28.84
N PRO A 34 1.15 -21.33 -29.75
CA PRO A 34 0.80 -22.71 -29.48
C PRO A 34 1.69 -23.30 -28.39
N ALA A 35 1.06 -24.00 -27.45
CA ALA A 35 1.71 -24.84 -26.46
C ALA A 35 2.53 -25.94 -27.17
N LEU A 36 3.81 -26.03 -26.84
CA LEU A 36 4.66 -27.16 -27.19
C LEU A 36 4.55 -28.22 -26.09
N PRO A 37 4.02 -29.42 -26.37
CA PRO A 37 4.18 -30.56 -25.47
C PRO A 37 5.61 -31.10 -25.59
N SER A 38 6.39 -30.96 -24.52
CA SER A 38 7.67 -31.67 -24.35
C SER A 38 7.39 -33.17 -24.16
N LEU A 39 7.63 -33.93 -25.22
CA LEU A 39 7.64 -35.39 -25.22
C LEU A 39 9.09 -35.89 -25.07
N ILE A 40 9.33 -36.51 -23.92
CA ILE A 40 10.00 -37.82 -23.71
C ILE A 40 11.09 -38.24 -24.72
N LEU A 41 12.33 -38.38 -24.21
CA LEU A 41 13.29 -39.42 -24.63
C LEU A 41 14.20 -39.71 -23.40
N ALA A 42 13.93 -40.74 -22.59
CA ALA A 42 14.38 -42.12 -22.79
C ALA A 42 15.83 -42.17 -23.30
N ALA A 43 16.82 -42.33 -22.42
CA ALA A 43 17.32 -43.62 -21.93
C ALA A 43 18.62 -44.04 -22.65
N LEU A 44 19.53 -44.60 -21.84
CA LEU A 44 20.65 -45.49 -22.18
C LEU A 44 21.92 -44.85 -22.77
N ILE A 45 23.02 -45.09 -22.06
CA ILE A 45 24.36 -45.58 -22.48
C ILE A 45 25.30 -45.17 -21.32
N GLY A 46 25.71 -46.07 -20.44
CA GLY A 46 26.74 -47.10 -20.70
C GLY A 46 28.05 -46.61 -20.06
N SER A 47 28.27 -46.91 -18.77
CA SER A 47 29.30 -47.86 -18.33
C SER A 47 30.49 -48.03 -19.28
N SER A 48 31.56 -47.27 -19.04
CA SER A 48 32.91 -47.57 -19.52
C SER A 48 33.91 -47.27 -18.41
N LEU A 49 34.11 -48.28 -17.55
CA LEU A 49 35.32 -48.47 -16.74
C LEU A 49 36.43 -49.02 -17.65
N LEU A 50 37.70 -48.78 -17.27
CA LEU A 50 38.98 -49.18 -17.89
C LEU A 50 39.50 -48.14 -18.90
N GLY A 51 40.73 -47.62 -18.85
CA GLY A 51 41.92 -47.91 -18.06
C GLY A 51 43.16 -47.29 -18.74
N CYS A 52 44.31 -47.38 -18.05
CA CYS A 52 45.66 -46.91 -18.43
C CYS A 52 45.92 -45.43 -18.11
N GLY A 53 46.98 -45.02 -17.41
CA GLY A 53 48.24 -45.68 -17.09
C GLY A 53 49.37 -44.64 -17.26
N LEU A 54 50.24 -44.55 -16.26
CA LEU A 54 51.51 -43.81 -16.27
C LEU A 54 51.45 -42.28 -16.46
N GLY A 55 51.24 -41.57 -15.34
CA GLY A 55 51.80 -40.23 -15.15
C GLY A 55 52.73 -40.28 -13.94
N GLY A 56 54.04 -40.30 -14.16
CA GLY A 56 55.02 -40.21 -13.07
C GLY A 56 54.82 -38.91 -12.27
N PRO A 57 55.31 -38.83 -11.02
CA PRO A 57 55.23 -37.59 -10.26
C PRO A 57 56.04 -36.52 -11.01
N ALA A 58 55.34 -35.58 -11.63
CA ALA A 58 55.96 -34.33 -12.07
C ALA A 58 56.40 -33.60 -10.79
N SER A 59 57.68 -33.74 -10.46
CA SER A 59 58.38 -32.90 -9.50
C SER A 59 58.46 -31.51 -10.12
N PHE A 60 57.42 -30.71 -9.87
CA PHE A 60 57.56 -29.27 -9.97
C PHE A 60 58.44 -28.85 -8.78
N PRO A 61 59.56 -28.15 -9.00
CA PRO A 61 60.24 -27.46 -7.92
C PRO A 61 59.26 -26.40 -7.42
N ALA A 62 58.50 -26.73 -6.39
CA ALA A 62 57.80 -25.74 -5.61
C ALA A 62 58.90 -24.82 -5.08
N ALA A 63 58.91 -23.57 -5.54
CA ALA A 63 59.72 -22.52 -4.97
C ALA A 63 59.27 -22.33 -3.51
N SER A 64 59.87 -23.12 -2.65
CA SER A 64 59.90 -22.96 -1.22
C SER A 64 60.70 -21.69 -0.94
N GLU A 65 59.99 -20.64 -0.58
CA GLU A 65 60.27 -19.72 0.53
C GLU A 65 59.56 -18.39 0.23
N LEU A 66 58.27 -18.34 0.58
CA LEU A 66 57.69 -17.07 0.95
C LEU A 66 58.37 -16.65 2.27
N PRO A 67 58.81 -15.39 2.41
CA PRO A 67 59.39 -14.91 3.66
C PRO A 67 58.46 -15.27 4.83
N ASP A 68 59.00 -15.99 5.82
CA ASP A 68 58.29 -16.41 7.05
C ASP A 68 58.04 -15.23 8.00
N ASP A 69 58.42 -14.02 7.57
CA ASP A 69 58.02 -12.80 8.24
C ASP A 69 56.50 -12.67 8.20
N ARG A 70 55.91 -12.72 9.40
CA ARG A 70 54.48 -12.48 9.63
C ARG A 70 54.12 -11.14 8.98
N ARG A 71 53.44 -11.19 7.83
CA ARG A 71 52.93 -10.01 7.14
C ARG A 71 52.22 -9.13 8.17
N ARG A 72 52.82 -7.99 8.51
CA ARG A 72 52.13 -7.00 9.31
C ARG A 72 51.06 -6.43 8.40
N PRO A 73 49.77 -6.54 8.75
CA PRO A 73 48.76 -5.84 7.98
C PRO A 73 49.16 -4.37 7.95
N ASP A 74 49.12 -3.76 6.76
CA ASP A 74 49.30 -2.32 6.64
C ASP A 74 48.37 -1.67 7.68
N GLY A 75 48.97 -0.88 8.57
CA GLY A 75 48.25 -0.31 9.71
C GLY A 75 47.09 0.51 9.19
N VAL A 76 45.87 -0.03 9.26
CA VAL A 76 44.66 0.72 8.99
C VAL A 76 44.48 1.64 10.18
N ALA A 77 44.80 2.92 9.99
CA ALA A 77 44.41 3.96 10.92
C ALA A 77 42.89 4.07 10.86
N ILE A 78 42.21 3.42 11.82
CA ILE A 78 40.76 3.58 11.99
C ILE A 78 40.56 4.93 12.68
N ASP A 79 39.99 5.89 11.96
CA ASP A 79 39.47 7.10 12.57
C ASP A 79 38.26 6.73 13.44
N LEU A 80 38.45 6.80 14.76
CA LEU A 80 37.43 6.47 15.75
C LEU A 80 36.49 7.66 16.02
N ALA A 81 36.73 8.84 15.43
CA ALA A 81 36.04 10.08 15.78
C ALA A 81 34.86 10.44 14.85
N SER A 82 34.66 9.71 13.76
CA SER A 82 33.58 10.02 12.82
C SER A 82 32.26 9.43 13.34
N VAL A 83 31.52 10.23 14.12
CA VAL A 83 30.13 9.88 14.51
C VAL A 83 29.32 9.73 13.23
N PRO A 84 28.71 8.55 12.97
CA PRO A 84 27.94 8.35 11.75
C PRO A 84 26.77 9.35 11.70
N PRO A 85 26.46 9.91 10.52
CA PRO A 85 25.39 10.87 10.39
C PRO A 85 24.06 10.23 10.80
N ARG A 86 23.16 11.03 11.37
CA ARG A 86 21.85 10.55 11.81
C ARG A 86 21.11 9.95 10.61
N PRO A 87 20.47 8.78 10.75
CA PRO A 87 19.69 8.19 9.67
C PRO A 87 18.58 9.14 9.21
N ALA A 88 18.62 9.54 7.93
CA ALA A 88 17.63 10.35 7.26
C ALA A 88 16.74 9.49 6.36
N ASN A 89 15.55 9.99 6.03
CA ASN A 89 14.62 9.28 5.13
C ASN A 89 14.92 9.58 3.65
N GLN A 90 15.60 10.68 3.37
CA GLN A 90 15.98 11.14 2.04
C GLN A 90 17.38 11.78 2.12
N ALA A 91 18.04 11.87 0.98
CA ALA A 91 19.28 12.61 0.80
C ALA A 91 19.23 13.33 -0.56
N ASP A 92 19.80 14.51 -0.62
CA ASP A 92 20.06 15.23 -1.88
C ASP A 92 21.36 14.70 -2.51
N VAL A 93 21.50 14.83 -3.83
CA VAL A 93 22.73 14.49 -4.57
C VAL A 93 23.93 15.33 -4.10
N THR A 94 23.66 16.51 -3.52
CA THR A 94 24.68 17.40 -2.95
C THR A 94 25.18 16.97 -1.57
N ASP A 95 24.52 16.01 -0.92
CA ASP A 95 24.92 15.53 0.40
C ASP A 95 26.14 14.61 0.31
N SER A 96 27.23 14.98 1.00
CA SER A 96 28.51 14.27 0.87
C SER A 96 28.53 12.85 1.48
N VAL A 97 27.89 12.64 2.64
CA VAL A 97 27.70 11.32 3.27
C VAL A 97 26.41 11.34 4.08
N VAL A 98 25.43 10.51 3.70
CA VAL A 98 24.16 10.36 4.44
C VAL A 98 23.93 8.88 4.77
N THR A 99 23.42 8.62 5.96
CA THR A 99 22.89 7.30 6.30
C THR A 99 21.40 7.31 5.99
N LEU A 100 20.96 6.51 5.02
CA LEU A 100 19.54 6.38 4.70
C LEU A 100 18.88 5.33 5.57
N ARG A 101 17.65 5.60 5.99
CA ARG A 101 16.82 4.65 6.70
C ARG A 101 16.23 3.64 5.71
N THR A 102 16.22 2.36 6.08
CA THR A 102 15.55 1.33 5.28
C THR A 102 14.06 1.68 5.12
N PRO A 103 13.53 1.70 3.88
CA PRO A 103 12.10 1.91 3.65
C PRO A 103 11.30 0.74 4.22
N LEU A 104 10.12 1.02 4.76
CA LEU A 104 9.24 -0.05 5.23
C LEU A 104 8.61 -0.77 4.03
N GLY A 105 8.42 -2.08 4.17
CA GLY A 105 7.77 -2.89 3.16
C GLY A 105 6.27 -2.56 3.06
N VAL A 106 5.74 -2.58 1.84
CA VAL A 106 4.31 -2.35 1.56
C VAL A 106 3.41 -3.36 2.29
N GLY A 107 3.88 -4.59 2.52
CA GLY A 107 3.14 -5.59 3.29
C GLY A 107 2.74 -5.10 4.69
N LEU A 108 3.62 -4.36 5.37
CA LEU A 108 3.30 -3.79 6.70
C LEU A 108 2.18 -2.75 6.63
N ALA A 109 2.04 -2.07 5.49
CA ALA A 109 0.98 -1.10 5.26
C ALA A 109 -0.37 -1.81 5.04
N LEU A 110 -0.35 -2.92 4.29
CA LEU A 110 -1.51 -3.79 4.09
C LEU A 110 -1.97 -4.45 5.39
N ASP A 111 -1.04 -4.91 6.22
CA ASP A 111 -1.33 -5.48 7.55
C ASP A 111 -2.09 -4.48 8.44
N VAL A 112 -1.74 -3.19 8.38
CA VAL A 112 -2.46 -2.14 9.14
C VAL A 112 -3.89 -1.98 8.65
N VAL A 113 -4.13 -2.04 7.33
CA VAL A 113 -5.49 -1.99 6.76
C VAL A 113 -6.30 -3.23 7.17
N ALA A 114 -5.69 -4.42 7.11
CA ALA A 114 -6.35 -5.65 7.55
C ALA A 114 -6.71 -5.59 9.04
N GLU A 115 -5.79 -5.15 9.89
CA GLU A 115 -6.00 -5.02 11.32
C GLU A 115 -7.06 -3.93 11.63
N LEU A 116 -7.08 -2.82 10.88
CA LEU A 116 -8.11 -1.78 10.98
C LEU A 116 -9.52 -2.38 10.84
N PHE A 117 -9.80 -3.09 9.74
CA PHE A 117 -11.12 -3.68 9.52
C PHE A 117 -11.46 -4.76 10.53
N LYS A 118 -10.48 -5.56 10.94
CA LYS A 118 -10.67 -6.54 12.01
C LYS A 118 -11.10 -5.88 13.32
N ARG A 119 -10.48 -4.75 13.72
CA ARG A 119 -10.88 -4.01 14.93
C ARG A 119 -12.21 -3.30 14.78
N ILE A 120 -12.55 -2.81 13.57
CA ILE A 120 -13.87 -2.26 13.27
C ILE A 120 -14.97 -3.32 13.44
N ILE A 121 -14.80 -4.50 12.85
CA ILE A 121 -15.77 -5.60 12.96
C ILE A 121 -15.90 -6.10 14.40
N ALA A 122 -14.80 -6.11 15.16
CA ALA A 122 -14.80 -6.45 16.58
C ALA A 122 -15.32 -5.31 17.49
N GLU A 123 -15.58 -4.12 16.95
CA GLU A 123 -15.99 -2.91 17.69
C GLU A 123 -15.02 -2.55 18.85
N ASP A 124 -13.74 -2.87 18.69
CA ASP A 124 -12.69 -2.71 19.71
C ASP A 124 -12.01 -1.33 19.56
N SER A 125 -12.58 -0.31 20.21
CA SER A 125 -12.08 1.07 20.14
C SER A 125 -10.69 1.25 20.75
N GLU A 126 -10.36 0.51 21.80
CA GLU A 126 -9.08 0.63 22.50
C GLU A 126 -7.95 0.18 21.58
N ALA A 127 -8.09 -1.01 21.00
CA ALA A 127 -7.12 -1.53 20.06
C ALA A 127 -7.05 -0.76 18.75
N LEU A 128 -8.20 -0.29 18.26
CA LEU A 128 -8.23 0.57 17.09
C LEU A 128 -7.39 1.83 17.34
N GLY A 129 -7.46 2.40 18.55
CA GLY A 129 -6.62 3.50 18.99
C GLY A 129 -5.11 3.24 18.90
N GLU A 130 -4.67 1.99 19.07
CA GLU A 130 -3.25 1.62 18.94
C GLU A 130 -2.72 1.70 17.50
N LEU A 131 -3.62 1.56 16.51
CA LEU A 131 -3.30 1.71 15.09
C LEU A 131 -3.21 3.16 14.65
N LEU A 132 -3.78 4.09 15.44
CA LEU A 132 -3.83 5.51 15.12
C LEU A 132 -2.58 6.25 15.62
N THR A 133 -2.14 7.26 14.87
CA THR A 133 -1.23 8.27 15.43
C THR A 133 -1.96 9.12 16.47
N ARG A 134 -1.19 9.79 17.34
CA ARG A 134 -1.75 10.64 18.41
C ARG A 134 -2.65 11.76 17.87
N ASP A 135 -2.37 12.22 16.67
CA ASP A 135 -2.98 13.32 15.95
C ASP A 135 -3.81 12.85 14.74
N ALA A 136 -4.24 11.58 14.75
CA ALA A 136 -5.02 11.01 13.66
C ALA A 136 -6.39 11.68 13.53
N LEU A 137 -6.79 12.06 12.30
CA LEU A 137 -8.06 12.75 12.03
C LEU A 137 -8.92 11.96 11.04
N ALA A 138 -10.24 12.05 11.20
CA ALA A 138 -11.23 11.52 10.26
C ALA A 138 -11.79 12.66 9.39
N ILE A 139 -11.50 12.61 8.09
CA ILE A 139 -11.90 13.58 7.09
C ILE A 139 -13.14 13.06 6.36
N HIS A 140 -14.13 13.93 6.17
CA HIS A 140 -15.36 13.62 5.45
C HIS A 140 -15.42 14.44 4.18
N THR A 141 -15.62 13.80 3.03
CA THR A 141 -15.71 14.47 1.72
C THR A 141 -17.05 15.17 1.49
N GLY A 142 -18.12 14.73 2.14
CA GLY A 142 -19.48 15.20 1.91
C GLY A 142 -19.94 16.41 2.73
N SER A 143 -19.14 16.95 3.65
CA SER A 143 -19.55 18.10 4.47
C SER A 143 -18.85 19.38 4.02
N GLY A 144 -19.57 20.24 3.30
CA GLY A 144 -19.16 21.62 3.01
C GLY A 144 -19.11 22.54 4.25
N GLY A 145 -19.06 21.96 5.46
CA GLY A 145 -18.96 22.69 6.71
C GLY A 145 -17.50 22.93 7.08
N SER A 146 -17.16 24.17 7.39
CA SER A 146 -15.85 24.62 7.88
C SER A 146 -15.51 24.12 9.30
N GLY A 147 -15.89 22.88 9.64
CA GLY A 147 -15.61 22.26 10.91
C GLY A 147 -14.22 21.63 10.90
N GLN A 148 -13.49 21.77 12.00
CA GLN A 148 -12.24 21.03 12.19
C GLN A 148 -12.56 19.52 12.21
N PRO A 149 -11.85 18.69 11.42
CA PRO A 149 -12.12 17.26 11.39
C PRO A 149 -11.89 16.65 12.80
N PRO A 150 -12.76 15.74 13.27
CA PRO A 150 -12.61 15.10 14.56
C PRO A 150 -11.40 14.17 14.58
N SER A 151 -10.91 13.85 15.79
CA SER A 151 -9.93 12.79 15.94
C SER A 151 -10.50 11.46 15.46
N ALA A 152 -9.70 10.66 14.76
CA ALA A 152 -10.13 9.37 14.21
C ALA A 152 -10.64 8.39 15.29
N GLY A 153 -10.04 8.41 16.49
CA GLY A 153 -10.49 7.59 17.63
C GLY A 153 -11.92 7.93 18.05
N LEU A 154 -12.17 9.19 18.41
CA LEU A 154 -13.52 9.66 18.78
C LEU A 154 -14.55 9.46 17.65
N PHE A 155 -14.13 9.59 16.39
CA PHE A 155 -15.00 9.31 15.24
C PHE A 155 -15.50 7.87 15.25
N TRP A 156 -14.62 6.89 15.44
CA TRP A 156 -15.00 5.48 15.51
C TRP A 156 -15.77 5.13 16.78
N GLU A 157 -15.38 5.68 17.95
CA GLU A 157 -16.13 5.50 19.19
C GLU A 157 -17.59 5.96 19.06
N GLN A 158 -17.83 7.08 18.36
CA GLN A 158 -19.18 7.56 18.10
C GLN A 158 -19.96 6.63 17.16
N ARG A 159 -19.30 6.02 16.17
CA ARG A 159 -19.93 5.06 15.26
C ARG A 159 -20.26 3.75 15.94
N PHE A 160 -19.36 3.20 16.76
CA PHE A 160 -19.62 1.96 17.52
C PHE A 160 -20.80 2.09 18.49
N ARG A 161 -21.13 3.30 18.95
CA ARG A 161 -22.34 3.53 19.77
C ARG A 161 -23.64 3.55 18.98
N ARG A 162 -23.59 3.70 17.65
CA ARG A 162 -24.76 3.95 16.79
C ARG A 162 -24.99 2.86 15.74
N LEU A 163 -23.94 2.12 15.38
CA LEU A 163 -23.92 1.17 14.28
C LEU A 163 -23.38 -0.16 14.79
N GLU A 164 -23.93 -1.26 14.27
CA GLU A 164 -23.56 -2.63 14.62
C GLU A 164 -22.67 -3.22 13.52
N TYR A 165 -21.36 -3.05 13.65
CA TYR A 165 -20.34 -3.56 12.73
C TYR A 165 -20.14 -5.05 12.84
N GLY A 166 -20.55 -5.67 13.94
CA GLY A 166 -20.61 -7.14 14.07
C GLY A 166 -21.42 -7.82 12.95
N LYS A 167 -22.35 -7.10 12.30
CA LYS A 167 -23.09 -7.59 11.12
C LYS A 167 -22.22 -7.84 9.89
N LEU A 168 -21.03 -7.24 9.82
CA LEU A 168 -20.05 -7.48 8.76
C LEU A 168 -19.20 -8.74 9.01
N ALA A 169 -19.32 -9.38 10.17
CA ALA A 169 -18.56 -10.58 10.47
C ALA A 169 -18.92 -11.72 9.49
N GLY A 170 -17.92 -12.20 8.74
CA GLY A 170 -18.08 -13.23 7.72
C GLY A 170 -18.37 -12.70 6.32
N GLU A 171 -18.64 -11.40 6.16
CA GLU A 171 -18.81 -10.76 4.86
C GLU A 171 -17.47 -10.25 4.32
N PRO A 172 -17.19 -10.36 3.01
CA PRO A 172 -15.99 -9.78 2.42
C PRO A 172 -16.12 -8.25 2.38
N VAL A 173 -15.52 -7.54 3.33
CA VAL A 173 -15.60 -6.05 3.39
C VAL A 173 -14.83 -5.39 2.23
N TYR A 174 -13.66 -5.92 1.88
CA TYR A 174 -12.83 -5.46 0.77
C TYR A 174 -12.04 -6.63 0.17
N ARG A 175 -11.44 -6.43 -1.01
CA ARG A 175 -10.50 -7.38 -1.62
C ARG A 175 -9.10 -6.77 -1.66
N GLU A 176 -8.11 -7.53 -1.18
CA GLU A 176 -6.72 -7.09 -1.20
C GLU A 176 -6.23 -6.78 -2.62
N SER A 177 -6.69 -7.54 -3.62
CA SER A 177 -6.35 -7.34 -5.03
C SER A 177 -6.89 -6.04 -5.64
N GLU A 178 -7.87 -5.40 -4.99
CA GLU A 178 -8.49 -4.15 -5.44
C GLU A 178 -7.93 -2.91 -4.71
N LEU A 179 -7.04 -3.12 -3.73
CA LEU A 179 -6.39 -2.04 -3.02
C LEU A 179 -5.47 -1.26 -3.96
N GLN A 180 -5.58 0.06 -3.90
CA GLN A 180 -4.70 0.96 -4.65
C GLN A 180 -3.75 1.63 -3.66
N ILE A 181 -2.45 1.44 -3.89
CA ILE A 181 -1.41 1.92 -3.00
C ILE A 181 -0.69 3.06 -3.73
N PHE A 182 -0.60 4.20 -3.06
CA PHE A 182 0.07 5.38 -3.57
C PHE A 182 1.15 5.79 -2.58
N ARG A 183 2.37 6.00 -3.08
CA ARG A 183 3.43 6.63 -2.30
C ARG A 183 3.33 8.14 -2.42
N ALA A 184 4.00 8.83 -1.51
CA ALA A 184 3.98 10.28 -1.50
C ALA A 184 4.40 10.93 -2.83
N GLU A 185 5.48 10.40 -3.41
CA GLU A 185 5.98 10.78 -4.73
C GLU A 185 4.94 10.62 -5.85
N ASP A 186 4.15 9.54 -5.83
CA ASP A 186 3.14 9.26 -6.85
C ASP A 186 1.93 10.20 -6.74
N VAL A 187 1.51 10.51 -5.50
CA VAL A 187 0.40 11.42 -5.20
C VAL A 187 0.75 12.85 -5.61
N LEU A 188 1.98 13.30 -5.34
CA LEU A 188 2.47 14.63 -5.70
C LEU A 188 2.55 14.81 -7.22
N ALA A 189 2.95 13.77 -7.95
CA ALA A 189 3.06 13.81 -9.41
C ALA A 189 1.69 13.89 -10.10
N THR A 190 0.66 13.23 -9.56
CA THR A 190 -0.72 13.32 -10.06
C THR A 190 -1.69 13.03 -8.92
N PRO A 191 -2.41 14.03 -8.38
CA PRO A 191 -3.38 13.81 -7.32
C PRO A 191 -4.50 12.86 -7.79
N GLN A 192 -4.45 11.60 -7.34
CA GLN A 192 -5.39 10.54 -7.77
C GLN A 192 -6.74 10.62 -7.05
N HIS A 193 -6.85 11.42 -5.98
CA HIS A 193 -8.10 11.59 -5.24
C HIS A 193 -8.26 13.05 -4.76
N PRO A 194 -9.41 13.71 -4.99
CA PRO A 194 -9.59 15.14 -4.73
C PRO A 194 -9.48 15.55 -3.26
N ALA A 195 -9.62 14.59 -2.35
CA ALA A 195 -9.49 14.82 -0.90
C ALA A 195 -8.08 14.61 -0.34
N ILE A 196 -7.14 14.10 -1.15
CA ILE A 196 -5.74 14.02 -0.73
C ILE A 196 -5.12 15.38 -1.03
N GLN A 197 -4.81 16.14 0.02
CA GLN A 197 -4.10 17.43 -0.08
C GLN A 197 -2.60 17.15 -0.04
N PRO A 198 -1.89 17.21 -1.18
CA PRO A 198 -0.49 16.79 -1.26
C PRO A 198 0.43 17.60 -0.34
N GLU A 199 0.04 18.83 0.02
CA GLU A 199 0.80 19.73 0.89
C GLU A 199 0.93 19.22 2.33
N THR A 200 0.07 18.29 2.73
CA THR A 200 0.07 17.71 4.07
C THR A 200 0.83 16.38 4.15
N LEU A 201 1.24 15.85 2.99
CA LEU A 201 1.86 14.55 2.82
C LEU A 201 3.35 14.59 3.17
N ASP A 202 3.81 13.64 3.98
CA ASP A 202 5.26 13.42 4.20
C ASP A 202 5.79 12.45 3.14
N ASP A 203 7.04 12.60 2.72
CA ASP A 203 7.67 11.81 1.66
C ASP A 203 7.70 10.29 1.93
N GLN A 204 7.56 9.87 3.19
CA GLN A 204 7.53 8.46 3.59
C GLN A 204 6.12 7.93 3.86
N ASP A 205 5.11 8.76 3.67
CA ASP A 205 3.73 8.36 3.87
C ASP A 205 3.24 7.47 2.72
N ILE A 206 2.34 6.56 3.08
CA ILE A 206 1.65 5.68 2.13
C ILE A 206 0.16 5.98 2.23
N VAL A 207 -0.48 6.18 1.09
CA VAL A 207 -1.93 6.31 0.99
C VAL A 207 -2.48 5.04 0.37
N ILE A 208 -3.40 4.38 1.06
CA ILE A 208 -4.08 3.19 0.58
C ILE A 208 -5.55 3.50 0.40
N ARG A 209 -6.02 3.35 -0.82
CA ARG A 209 -7.44 3.40 -1.15
C ARG A 209 -8.03 2.00 -1.06
N VAL A 210 -9.10 1.89 -0.30
CA VAL A 210 -9.81 0.65 0.00
C VAL A 210 -11.22 0.74 -0.57
N PRO A 211 -11.47 0.17 -1.76
CA PRO A 211 -12.83 -0.02 -2.25
C PRO A 211 -13.61 -0.95 -1.32
N ILE A 212 -14.78 -0.52 -0.86
CA ILE A 212 -15.63 -1.28 0.05
C ILE A 212 -16.66 -2.07 -0.77
N MET A 213 -16.63 -3.38 -0.65
CA MET A 213 -17.59 -4.27 -1.32
C MET A 213 -18.93 -4.31 -0.60
N THR A 214 -18.89 -4.38 0.74
CA THR A 214 -20.08 -4.55 1.58
C THR A 214 -20.25 -3.33 2.48
N ALA A 215 -20.77 -2.25 1.90
CA ALA A 215 -21.00 -0.99 2.60
C ALA A 215 -22.31 -0.96 3.42
N ARG A 216 -23.28 -1.83 3.08
CA ARG A 216 -24.61 -1.89 3.68
C ARG A 216 -25.02 -3.34 3.95
N ILE A 217 -25.61 -3.58 5.12
CA ILE A 217 -26.27 -4.85 5.46
C ILE A 217 -27.74 -4.57 5.71
N ALA A 218 -28.62 -5.22 4.95
CA ALA A 218 -30.05 -4.95 4.95
C ALA A 218 -30.37 -3.45 4.77
N ALA A 219 -30.97 -2.80 5.77
CA ALA A 219 -31.27 -1.38 5.74
C ALA A 219 -30.11 -0.49 6.23
N ASP A 220 -29.15 -1.05 6.97
CA ASP A 220 -28.14 -0.29 7.71
C ASP A 220 -26.91 -0.03 6.85
N ARG A 221 -26.62 1.24 6.54
CA ARG A 221 -25.35 1.63 5.92
C ARG A 221 -24.29 1.68 7.03
N LEU A 222 -23.32 0.78 6.95
CA LEU A 222 -22.27 0.65 7.97
C LEU A 222 -20.99 1.37 7.56
N LEU A 223 -20.65 1.37 6.27
CA LEU A 223 -19.46 2.01 5.71
C LEU A 223 -19.81 2.87 4.49
N GLY A 224 -18.91 3.78 4.12
CA GLY A 224 -18.87 4.42 2.81
C GLY A 224 -18.47 3.41 1.72
N ASP A 225 -18.56 3.85 0.47
CA ASP A 225 -18.24 2.99 -0.68
C ASP A 225 -16.72 2.84 -0.86
N GLU A 226 -15.97 3.73 -0.21
CA GLU A 226 -14.51 3.79 -0.23
C GLU A 226 -13.99 4.35 1.10
N ILE A 227 -12.88 3.78 1.57
CA ILE A 227 -12.09 4.32 2.66
C ILE A 227 -10.68 4.57 2.15
N VAL A 228 -10.17 5.79 2.32
CA VAL A 228 -8.77 6.12 2.06
C VAL A 228 -8.05 6.20 3.41
N VAL A 229 -7.06 5.33 3.58
CA VAL A 229 -6.22 5.23 4.77
C VAL A 229 -4.87 5.84 4.45
N TRP A 230 -4.50 6.86 5.19
CA TRP A 230 -3.20 7.48 5.08
C TRP A 230 -2.33 7.05 6.26
N LEU A 231 -1.27 6.35 5.93
CA LEU A 231 -0.32 5.74 6.83
C LEU A 231 0.97 6.56 6.93
N ARG A 232 1.41 6.78 8.16
CA ARG A 232 2.67 7.41 8.51
C ARG A 232 3.58 6.44 9.24
N ARG A 233 4.88 6.55 8.98
CA ARG A 233 5.89 5.75 9.69
C ARG A 233 5.98 6.16 11.16
N ASP A 234 5.75 5.20 12.06
CA ASP A 234 5.98 5.31 13.50
C ASP A 234 7.03 4.26 13.92
N GLY A 235 8.30 4.65 13.89
CA GLY A 235 9.43 3.75 14.16
C GLY A 235 9.55 2.61 13.13
N PRO A 236 9.39 1.34 13.54
CA PRO A 236 9.49 0.17 12.66
C PRO A 236 8.15 -0.23 12.01
N ARG A 237 7.05 0.50 12.25
CA ARG A 237 5.71 0.17 11.77
C ARG A 237 5.03 1.36 11.10
N PHE A 238 3.90 1.10 10.46
CA PHE A 238 2.97 2.13 10.02
C PHE A 238 1.88 2.36 11.06
N LYS A 239 1.37 3.59 11.12
CA LYS A 239 0.16 3.98 11.85
C LYS A 239 -0.69 4.90 11.01
N ILE A 240 -1.98 4.91 11.28
CA ILE A 240 -2.98 5.69 10.55
C ILE A 240 -2.94 7.13 11.04
N TYR A 241 -2.63 8.06 10.13
CA TYR A 241 -2.57 9.50 10.37
C TYR A 241 -3.83 10.23 9.88
N ARG A 242 -4.43 9.78 8.78
CA ARG A 242 -5.74 10.25 8.32
C ARG A 242 -6.59 9.10 7.85
N LEU A 243 -7.88 9.20 8.12
CA LEU A 243 -8.91 8.37 7.50
C LEU A 243 -9.83 9.29 6.73
N LEU A 244 -10.17 8.90 5.51
CA LEU A 244 -11.14 9.59 4.70
C LEU A 244 -12.19 8.60 4.26
N GLU A 245 -13.46 8.95 4.45
CA GLU A 245 -14.58 8.13 4.06
C GLU A 245 -15.74 9.03 3.65
N ASP A 246 -16.40 8.69 2.54
CA ASP A 246 -17.67 9.32 2.16
C ASP A 246 -18.83 8.62 2.86
N PHE A 247 -18.95 8.89 4.16
CA PHE A 247 -20.01 8.36 5.00
C PHE A 247 -20.73 9.48 5.73
N GLN A 248 -22.07 9.42 5.71
CA GLN A 248 -22.93 10.33 6.45
C GLN A 248 -23.86 9.50 7.34
N LEU A 249 -23.82 9.78 8.65
CA LEU A 249 -24.81 9.29 9.60
C LEU A 249 -26.15 9.97 9.28
N GLN A 250 -27.14 9.19 8.87
CA GLN A 250 -28.52 9.66 8.66
C GLN A 250 -29.27 9.81 9.98
#